data_AF-A0A7J4S787-F1
#
_entry.id   AF-A0A7J4S787-F1
#
_cell.length_a   1.000
_cell.length_b   1.000
_cell.length_c   1.000
_cell.angle_alpha   90.00
_cell.angle_beta   90.00
_cell.angle_gamma   90.00
#
_symmetry.space_group_name_H-M   'P 1'
#
loop_
_entity.id
_entity.type
_entity.pdbx_description
1 polymer ?
#
loop_
_entity_poly.entity_id
_entity_poly.type
_entity_poly.pdbx_seq_one_letter_code
_entity_poly.pdbx_strand_id
1 'polypeptide(L)'
;MPGDNKDLLQHPRRNLGTRYRSQARKFIKLATLDDSRFTDNIKWAEQSARQAILYDFTDENNWRCLAEIKLILSDYDGLLAVLEDLFSILGRDPEQLEQLKGVEFQQLGLELLEAAITRDPLNPDIWWDRVTSGSDGAESLEEFVERCSRLDFRDSRANIVFGRRIERIRDSGQVELFIKLAHNLLAHRPQNHE
;
A
#
# COMPACT_ATOMS: atom_id res chain seq x y z
N MET A 1 -7.48 -7.84 -28.61
CA MET A 1 -7.30 -6.72 -27.68
C MET A 1 -7.25 -7.25 -26.25
N PRO A 2 -6.06 -7.47 -25.66
CA PRO A 2 -5.90 -7.97 -24.30
C PRO A 2 -5.49 -6.89 -23.27
N GLY A 3 -5.56 -5.59 -23.61
CA GLY A 3 -5.10 -4.47 -22.77
C GLY A 3 -6.06 -4.04 -21.65
N ASP A 4 -7.37 -4.04 -21.90
CA ASP A 4 -8.37 -3.41 -21.01
C ASP A 4 -8.42 -3.98 -19.58
N ASN A 5 -8.17 -5.28 -19.40
CA ASN A 5 -8.41 -5.92 -18.11
C ASN A 5 -7.29 -5.63 -17.09
N LYS A 6 -6.06 -5.36 -17.56
CA LYS A 6 -4.95 -4.98 -16.68
C LYS A 6 -5.11 -3.54 -16.22
N ASP A 7 -5.44 -2.61 -17.10
CA ASP A 7 -5.59 -1.19 -16.74
C ASP A 7 -6.79 -0.96 -15.82
N LEU A 8 -7.88 -1.70 -16.03
CA LEU A 8 -9.03 -1.71 -15.13
C LEU A 8 -8.72 -2.26 -13.71
N LEU A 9 -7.68 -3.08 -13.55
CA LEU A 9 -7.20 -3.56 -12.25
C LEU A 9 -6.23 -2.57 -11.58
N GLN A 10 -5.70 -1.59 -12.32
CA GLN A 10 -4.75 -0.63 -11.73
C GLN A 10 -5.47 0.42 -10.89
N HIS A 11 -6.71 0.80 -11.22
CA HIS A 11 -7.47 1.76 -10.41
C HIS A 11 -8.13 1.13 -9.18
N PRO A 12 -7.94 1.71 -7.96
CA PRO A 12 -8.56 1.21 -6.74
C PRO A 12 -10.09 1.17 -6.80
N ARG A 13 -10.66 -0.01 -6.59
CA ARG A 13 -12.09 -0.33 -6.54
C ARG A 13 -12.53 -0.56 -5.09
N ARG A 14 -12.72 0.53 -4.36
CA ARG A 14 -13.01 0.56 -2.92
C ARG A 14 -14.10 -0.41 -2.45
N ASN A 15 -15.22 -0.49 -3.17
CA ASN A 15 -16.33 -1.38 -2.80
C ASN A 15 -15.95 -2.86 -2.90
N LEU A 16 -15.17 -3.24 -3.91
CA LEU A 16 -14.68 -4.60 -4.06
C LEU A 16 -13.62 -4.91 -3.00
N GLY A 17 -12.66 -4.01 -2.78
CA GLY A 17 -11.65 -4.16 -1.71
C GLY A 17 -12.31 -4.39 -0.35
N THR A 18 -13.29 -3.54 0.00
CA THR A 18 -14.06 -3.65 1.25
C THR A 18 -14.80 -4.99 1.34
N ARG A 19 -15.47 -5.43 0.27
CA ARG A 19 -16.21 -6.69 0.24
C ARG A 19 -15.30 -7.89 0.49
N TYR A 20 -14.15 -7.95 -0.19
CA TYR A 20 -13.19 -9.03 -0.04
C TYR A 20 -12.52 -9.02 1.34
N ARG A 21 -12.23 -7.83 1.90
CA ARG A 21 -11.75 -7.73 3.30
C ARG A 21 -12.80 -8.25 4.29
N SER A 22 -14.07 -7.88 4.13
CA SER A 22 -15.15 -8.40 4.98
C SER A 22 -15.28 -9.92 4.87
N GLN A 23 -15.10 -10.48 3.67
CA GLN A 23 -15.07 -11.93 3.46
C GLN A 23 -13.87 -12.58 4.14
N ALA A 24 -12.68 -11.99 4.04
CA ALA A 24 -11.48 -12.46 4.73
C ALA A 24 -11.71 -12.53 6.24
N ARG A 25 -12.18 -11.44 6.86
CA ARG A 25 -12.49 -11.39 8.30
C ARG A 25 -13.54 -12.42 8.73
N LYS A 26 -14.55 -12.69 7.89
CA LYS A 26 -15.52 -13.75 8.16
C LYS A 26 -14.86 -15.13 8.20
N PHE A 27 -13.95 -15.42 7.28
CA PHE A 27 -13.23 -16.68 7.25
C PHE A 27 -12.21 -16.82 8.38
N ILE A 28 -11.52 -15.74 8.78
CA ILE A 28 -10.69 -15.72 10.01
C ILE A 28 -11.54 -16.15 11.20
N LYS A 29 -12.71 -15.52 11.39
CA LYS A 29 -13.63 -15.85 12.48
C LYS A 29 -14.10 -17.32 12.42
N LEU A 30 -14.34 -17.86 11.23
CA LEU A 30 -14.72 -19.27 11.09
C LEU A 30 -13.54 -20.21 11.40
N ALA A 31 -12.32 -19.85 11.03
CA ALA A 31 -11.12 -20.62 11.34
C ALA A 31 -10.88 -20.69 12.85
N THR A 32 -11.10 -19.58 13.58
CA THR A 32 -10.90 -19.53 15.04
C THR A 32 -12.02 -20.19 15.85
N LEU A 33 -13.20 -20.42 15.25
CA LEU A 33 -14.34 -21.07 15.92
C LEU A 33 -14.35 -22.59 15.75
N ASP A 34 -13.68 -23.13 14.73
CA ASP A 34 -13.69 -24.55 14.39
C ASP A 34 -12.30 -24.99 13.90
N ASP A 35 -11.49 -25.50 14.83
CA ASP A 35 -10.14 -25.99 14.56
C ASP A 35 -10.12 -27.11 13.49
N SER A 36 -11.18 -27.92 13.40
CA SER A 36 -11.27 -28.98 12.40
C SER A 36 -11.33 -28.46 10.96
N ARG A 37 -11.74 -27.20 10.79
CA ARG A 37 -11.82 -26.49 9.50
C ARG A 37 -10.83 -25.32 9.40
N PHE A 38 -9.93 -25.17 10.37
CA PHE A 38 -8.98 -24.06 10.42
C PHE A 38 -8.24 -23.91 9.09
N THR A 39 -7.63 -24.99 8.60
CA THR A 39 -6.80 -24.99 7.39
C THR A 39 -7.55 -24.51 6.14
N ASP A 40 -8.80 -24.92 5.97
CA ASP A 40 -9.60 -24.53 4.80
C ASP A 40 -10.08 -23.09 4.94
N ASN A 41 -10.59 -22.72 6.12
CA ASN A 41 -11.08 -21.38 6.38
C ASN A 41 -9.96 -20.34 6.28
N ILE A 42 -8.77 -20.61 6.83
CA ILE A 42 -7.66 -19.66 6.80
C ILE A 42 -7.11 -19.46 5.38
N LYS A 43 -7.12 -20.50 4.53
CA LYS A 43 -6.78 -20.37 3.09
C LYS A 43 -7.76 -19.45 2.37
N TRP A 44 -9.07 -19.60 2.61
CA TRP A 44 -10.08 -18.70 2.06
C TRP A 44 -9.95 -17.28 2.58
N ALA A 45 -9.59 -17.11 3.85
CA ALA A 45 -9.29 -15.80 4.42
C ALA A 45 -8.12 -15.13 3.69
N GLU A 46 -7.01 -15.85 3.54
CA GLU A 46 -5.81 -15.32 2.90
C GLU A 46 -6.05 -14.95 1.43
N GLN A 47 -6.72 -15.82 0.67
CA GLN A 47 -7.08 -15.53 -0.71
C GLN A 47 -7.97 -14.28 -0.81
N SER A 48 -8.96 -14.16 0.08
CA SER A 48 -9.85 -13.00 0.12
C SER A 48 -9.09 -11.72 0.48
N ALA A 49 -8.15 -11.77 1.43
CA ALA A 49 -7.33 -10.63 1.80
C ALA A 49 -6.41 -10.17 0.67
N ARG A 50 -5.78 -11.11 -0.06
CA ARG A 50 -5.02 -10.80 -1.29
C ARG A 50 -5.89 -10.11 -2.35
N GLN A 51 -7.11 -10.61 -2.56
CA GLN A 51 -8.07 -9.95 -3.46
C GLN A 51 -8.45 -8.56 -2.98
N ALA A 52 -8.59 -8.34 -1.67
CA ALA A 52 -8.89 -7.02 -1.12
C ALA A 52 -7.80 -5.99 -1.48
N ILE A 53 -6.53 -6.36 -1.34
CA ILE A 53 -5.39 -5.50 -1.74
C ILE A 53 -5.34 -5.33 -3.26
N LEU A 54 -5.53 -6.40 -4.03
CA LEU A 54 -5.56 -6.32 -5.49
C LEU A 54 -6.61 -5.31 -5.99
N TYR A 55 -7.80 -5.32 -5.39
CA TYR A 55 -8.86 -4.39 -5.76
C TYR A 55 -8.68 -3.01 -5.17
N ASP A 56 -8.13 -2.87 -3.96
CA ASP A 56 -7.91 -1.56 -3.34
C ASP A 56 -6.69 -1.60 -2.42
N PHE A 57 -5.52 -1.42 -3.01
CA PHE A 57 -4.26 -1.29 -2.29
C PHE A 57 -4.12 0.06 -1.57
N THR A 58 -5.06 0.99 -1.75
CA THR A 58 -5.02 2.32 -1.10
C THR A 58 -5.73 2.35 0.25
N ASP A 59 -6.49 1.31 0.59
CA ASP A 59 -7.05 1.11 1.93
C ASP A 59 -6.10 0.26 2.78
N GLU A 60 -5.45 0.91 3.72
CA GLU A 60 -4.52 0.32 4.69
C GLU A 60 -5.10 -0.86 5.47
N ASN A 61 -6.43 -0.90 5.69
CA ASN A 61 -7.05 -2.02 6.39
C ASN A 61 -7.01 -3.32 5.58
N ASN A 62 -6.83 -3.25 4.26
CA ASN A 62 -6.64 -4.43 3.42
C ASN A 62 -5.25 -5.04 3.67
N TRP A 63 -4.23 -4.20 3.83
CA TRP A 63 -2.87 -4.60 4.22
C TRP A 63 -2.82 -5.20 5.62
N ARG A 64 -3.42 -4.52 6.60
CA ARG A 64 -3.55 -5.00 7.99
C ARG A 64 -4.21 -6.38 8.04
N CYS A 65 -5.28 -6.58 7.27
CA CYS A 65 -6.00 -7.86 7.22
C CYS A 65 -5.13 -9.00 6.69
N LEU A 66 -4.31 -8.76 5.66
CA LEU A 66 -3.41 -9.80 5.13
C LEU A 66 -2.28 -10.10 6.12
N ALA A 67 -1.67 -9.07 6.70
CA ALA A 67 -0.59 -9.22 7.66
C ALA A 67 -1.02 -9.99 8.93
N GLU A 68 -2.24 -9.73 9.44
CA GLU A 68 -2.83 -10.48 10.54
C GLU A 68 -2.95 -11.98 10.20
N ILE A 69 -3.39 -12.31 8.98
CA ILE A 69 -3.48 -13.70 8.52
C ILE A 69 -2.10 -14.36 8.43
N LYS A 70 -1.08 -13.62 7.95
CA LYS A 70 0.31 -14.11 7.92
C LYS A 70 0.82 -14.44 9.31
N LEU A 71 0.52 -13.60 10.30
CA LEU A 71 0.89 -13.85 11.69
C LEU A 71 0.17 -15.08 12.26
N ILE A 72 -1.15 -15.23 12.01
CA ILE A 72 -1.94 -16.40 12.43
C ILE A 72 -1.35 -17.70 11.89
N LEU A 73 -0.83 -17.68 10.66
CA LEU A 73 -0.20 -18.82 10.00
C LEU A 73 1.27 -19.04 10.40
N SER A 74 1.84 -18.16 11.23
CA SER A 74 3.29 -18.08 11.47
C SER A 74 4.11 -18.01 10.17
N ASP A 75 3.53 -17.42 9.12
CA ASP A 75 4.14 -17.26 7.80
C ASP A 75 4.91 -15.93 7.76
N TYR A 76 6.08 -15.92 8.38
CA TYR A 76 6.93 -14.73 8.51
C TYR A 76 7.54 -14.29 7.19
N ASP A 77 7.90 -15.23 6.32
CA ASP A 77 8.34 -14.91 4.95
C ASP A 77 7.21 -14.23 4.16
N GLY A 78 5.98 -14.72 4.33
CA GLY A 78 4.79 -14.09 3.76
C GLY A 78 4.50 -12.71 4.35
N LEU A 79 4.78 -12.48 5.64
CA LEU A 79 4.64 -11.16 6.27
C LEU A 79 5.70 -10.17 5.76
N LEU A 80 6.95 -10.62 5.61
CA LEU A 80 8.02 -9.85 4.98
C LEU A 80 7.62 -9.44 3.55
N ALA A 81 7.12 -10.38 2.74
CA ALA A 81 6.67 -10.08 1.38
C ALA A 81 5.53 -9.04 1.33
N VAL A 82 4.65 -9.02 2.33
CA VAL A 82 3.60 -7.99 2.46
C VAL A 82 4.20 -6.61 2.75
N LEU A 83 5.21 -6.53 3.62
CA LEU A 83 5.92 -5.28 3.93
C LEU A 83 6.72 -4.76 2.73
N GLU A 84 7.44 -5.65 2.04
CA GLU A 84 8.18 -5.30 0.83
C GLU A 84 7.24 -4.76 -0.26
N ASP A 85 6.08 -5.38 -0.46
CA ASP A 85 5.08 -4.92 -1.42
C ASP A 85 4.50 -3.55 -1.04
N LEU A 86 4.19 -3.32 0.24
CA LEU A 86 3.75 -2.02 0.74
C LEU A 86 4.82 -0.94 0.52
N PHE A 87 6.08 -1.24 0.84
CA PHE A 87 7.17 -0.30 0.68
C PHE A 87 7.49 0.00 -0.78
N SER A 88 7.34 -0.98 -1.67
CA SER A 88 7.41 -0.76 -3.11
C SER A 88 6.36 0.26 -3.58
N ILE A 89 5.11 0.16 -3.13
CA ILE A 89 4.06 1.13 -3.54
C ILE A 89 4.20 2.50 -2.88
N LEU A 90 4.83 2.57 -1.70
CA LEU A 90 5.24 3.83 -1.06
C LEU A 90 6.54 4.40 -1.67
N GLY A 91 7.10 3.70 -2.66
CA GLY A 91 8.34 4.03 -3.37
C GLY A 91 9.50 4.32 -2.44
N ARG A 92 9.67 3.44 -1.45
CA ARG A 92 10.82 3.42 -0.56
C ARG A 92 12.04 2.88 -1.30
N ASP A 93 13.22 3.35 -0.90
CA ASP A 93 14.49 2.95 -1.51
C ASP A 93 14.72 1.44 -1.30
N PRO A 94 15.14 0.67 -2.32
CA PRO A 94 15.58 -0.71 -2.16
C PRO A 94 16.59 -0.93 -1.01
N GLU A 95 17.46 0.04 -0.72
CA GLU A 95 18.37 -0.04 0.42
C GLU A 95 17.64 -0.04 1.78
N GLN A 96 16.47 0.61 1.87
CA GLN A 96 15.61 0.54 3.05
C GLN A 96 14.89 -0.81 3.16
N LEU A 97 14.63 -1.49 2.03
CA LEU A 97 14.11 -2.86 2.03
C LEU A 97 15.17 -3.85 2.53
N GLU A 98 16.44 -3.64 2.19
CA GLU A 98 17.55 -4.48 2.70
C GLU A 98 17.65 -4.45 4.23
N GLN A 99 17.24 -3.35 4.88
CA GLN A 99 17.20 -3.24 6.35
C GLN A 99 16.16 -4.17 7.00
N LEU A 100 15.21 -4.70 6.23
CA LEU A 100 14.27 -5.72 6.70
C LEU A 100 14.93 -7.09 6.87
N LYS A 101 16.08 -7.33 6.24
CA LYS A 101 16.80 -8.60 6.37
C LYS A 101 17.39 -8.72 7.78
N GLY A 102 16.96 -9.74 8.51
CA GLY A 102 17.40 -9.99 9.88
C GLY A 102 16.51 -9.37 10.97
N VAL A 103 15.36 -8.80 10.60
CA VAL A 103 14.33 -8.42 11.59
C VAL A 103 13.56 -9.65 12.04
N GLU A 104 13.34 -9.77 13.34
CA GLU A 104 12.49 -10.79 13.96
C GLU A 104 10.99 -10.50 13.70
N PHE A 105 10.50 -10.87 12.52
CA PHE A 105 9.11 -10.62 12.10
C PHE A 105 8.06 -11.33 12.96
N GLN A 106 8.45 -12.37 13.70
CA GLN A 106 7.58 -13.00 14.69
C GLN A 106 7.09 -12.02 15.75
N GLN A 107 7.94 -11.09 16.17
CA GLN A 107 7.65 -10.15 17.26
C GLN A 107 7.27 -8.78 16.71
N LEU A 108 7.95 -8.33 15.64
CA LEU A 108 7.87 -6.94 15.20
C LEU A 108 7.10 -6.73 13.91
N GLY A 109 6.69 -7.78 13.18
CA GLY A 109 6.18 -7.62 11.82
C GLY A 109 4.90 -6.77 11.71
N LEU A 110 3.94 -6.95 12.62
CA LEU A 110 2.75 -6.09 12.67
C LEU A 110 3.07 -4.67 13.15
N GLU A 111 3.99 -4.53 14.09
CA GLU A 111 4.41 -3.21 14.60
C GLU A 111 5.12 -2.40 13.51
N LEU A 112 5.97 -3.05 12.70
CA LEU A 112 6.62 -2.44 11.55
C LEU A 112 5.60 -2.00 10.49
N LEU A 113 4.58 -2.82 10.23
CA LEU A 113 3.49 -2.44 9.32
C LEU A 113 2.74 -1.21 9.83
N GLU A 114 2.38 -1.20 11.11
CA GLU A 114 1.69 -0.06 11.71
C GLU A 114 2.57 1.20 11.75
N ALA A 115 3.86 1.06 12.06
CA ALA A 115 4.82 2.16 12.03
C ALA A 115 4.97 2.72 10.61
N ALA A 116 5.06 1.86 9.59
CA ALA A 116 5.13 2.23 8.19
C ALA A 116 3.91 3.05 7.76
N ILE A 117 2.72 2.52 8.03
CA ILE A 117 1.45 3.17 7.67
C ILE A 117 1.26 4.47 8.45
N THR A 118 1.61 4.50 9.73
CA THR A 118 1.50 5.70 10.56
C THR A 118 2.43 6.80 10.03
N ARG A 119 3.66 6.44 9.67
CA ARG A 119 4.66 7.38 9.17
C ARG A 119 4.34 7.90 7.77
N ASP A 120 3.82 7.03 6.89
CA ASP A 120 3.63 7.31 5.47
C ASP A 120 2.25 6.77 4.99
N PRO A 121 1.14 7.42 5.40
CA PRO A 121 -0.21 6.92 5.16
C PRO A 121 -0.56 6.78 3.69
N LEU A 122 -1.30 5.74 3.32
CA LEU A 122 -1.75 5.55 1.92
C LEU A 122 -2.90 6.51 1.56
N ASN A 123 -3.65 6.97 2.56
CA ASN A 123 -4.67 7.98 2.37
C ASN A 123 -4.01 9.36 2.13
N PRO A 124 -4.29 10.03 0.99
CA PRO A 124 -3.66 11.30 0.64
C PRO A 124 -4.03 12.45 1.58
N ASP A 125 -5.24 12.45 2.17
CA ASP A 125 -5.64 13.50 3.11
C ASP A 125 -4.90 13.36 4.44
N ILE A 126 -4.81 12.13 4.97
CA ILE A 126 -4.06 11.86 6.20
C ILE A 126 -2.57 12.14 5.99
N TRP A 127 -2.02 11.73 4.84
CA TRP A 127 -0.64 12.05 4.46
C TRP A 127 -0.39 13.56 4.45
N TRP A 128 -1.28 14.33 3.81
CA TRP A 128 -1.17 15.79 3.73
C TRP A 128 -1.17 16.47 5.09
N ASP A 129 -2.11 16.07 5.95
CA ASP A 129 -2.21 16.59 7.31
C ASP A 129 -0.91 16.32 8.10
N ARG A 130 -0.29 15.14 7.93
CA ARG A 130 0.99 14.82 8.57
C ARG A 130 2.15 15.68 8.07
N VAL A 131 2.29 15.81 6.75
CA VAL A 131 3.36 16.59 6.12
C VAL A 131 3.27 18.06 6.52
N THR A 132 2.06 18.61 6.57
CA THR A 132 1.84 20.04 6.89
C THR A 132 1.87 20.34 8.39
N SER A 133 1.51 19.39 9.26
CA SER A 133 1.55 19.57 10.70
C SER A 133 2.95 19.41 11.31
N GLY A 134 3.94 18.92 10.54
CA GLY A 134 5.27 18.62 11.06
C GLY A 134 5.23 17.53 12.14
N SER A 135 4.30 16.57 12.01
CA SER A 135 4.15 15.47 12.96
C SER A 135 5.46 14.69 13.09
N ASP A 136 5.83 14.30 14.31
CA ASP A 136 7.08 13.58 14.56
C ASP A 136 7.22 12.33 13.68
N GLY A 137 8.41 12.17 13.09
CA GLY A 137 8.74 11.12 12.12
C GLY A 137 8.08 11.22 10.74
N ALA A 138 7.16 12.17 10.50
CA ALA A 138 6.58 12.39 9.17
C ALA A 138 7.63 12.98 8.20
N GLU A 139 7.47 12.65 6.93
CA GLU A 139 8.25 13.25 5.85
C GLU A 139 7.88 14.74 5.68
N SER A 140 8.85 15.59 5.36
CA SER A 140 8.59 16.98 4.97
C SER A 140 8.09 17.07 3.51
N LEU A 141 7.53 18.22 3.12
CA LEU A 141 7.12 18.41 1.74
C LEU A 141 8.33 18.40 0.79
N GLU A 142 9.47 18.93 1.24
CA GLU A 142 10.72 18.94 0.50
C GLU A 142 11.27 17.53 0.28
N GLU A 143 11.24 16.69 1.31
CA GLU A 143 11.64 15.28 1.24
C GLU A 143 10.72 14.49 0.28
N PHE A 144 9.40 14.75 0.32
CA PHE A 144 8.46 14.15 -0.63
C PHE A 144 8.78 14.53 -2.08
N VAL A 145 9.11 15.81 -2.32
CA VAL A 145 9.51 16.32 -3.64
C VAL A 145 10.80 15.65 -4.12
N GLU A 146 11.78 15.49 -3.25
CA GLU A 146 13.02 14.76 -3.57
C GLU A 146 12.70 13.30 -3.92
N ARG A 147 11.88 12.63 -3.12
CA ARG A 147 11.46 11.24 -3.36
C ARG A 147 10.75 11.07 -4.70
N CYS A 148 9.86 12.00 -5.07
CA CYS A 148 9.22 12.02 -6.39
C CYS A 148 10.22 12.12 -7.56
N SER A 149 11.41 12.70 -7.36
CA SER A 149 12.43 12.83 -8.42
C SER A 149 13.28 11.57 -8.61
N ARG A 150 13.30 10.68 -7.61
CA ARG A 150 14.12 9.45 -7.59
C ARG A 150 13.29 8.19 -7.84
N LEU A 151 11.97 8.27 -7.72
CA LEU A 151 11.08 7.11 -7.79
C LEU A 151 11.04 6.50 -9.19
N ASP A 152 11.14 5.17 -9.26
CA ASP A 152 10.78 4.42 -10.46
C ASP A 152 9.28 4.12 -10.45
N PHE A 153 8.49 4.84 -11.26
CA PHE A 153 7.04 4.68 -11.36
C PHE A 153 6.58 3.50 -12.25
N ARG A 154 7.45 2.52 -12.52
CA ARG A 154 7.06 1.28 -13.23
C ARG A 154 5.94 0.51 -12.52
N ASP A 155 5.87 0.59 -11.20
CA ASP A 155 4.70 0.11 -10.46
C ASP A 155 3.56 1.13 -10.60
N SER A 156 2.51 0.76 -11.33
CA SER A 156 1.31 1.57 -11.51
C SER A 156 0.63 1.95 -10.20
N ARG A 157 0.76 1.12 -9.16
CA ARG A 157 0.19 1.39 -7.83
C ARG A 157 0.88 2.56 -7.15
N ALA A 158 2.22 2.62 -7.24
CA ALA A 158 2.99 3.76 -6.78
C ALA A 158 2.59 5.04 -7.52
N ASN A 159 2.43 4.96 -8.85
CA ASN A 159 1.95 6.08 -9.66
C ASN A 159 0.61 6.64 -9.14
N ILE A 160 -0.33 5.78 -8.76
CA ILE A 160 -1.64 6.19 -8.23
C ILE A 160 -1.54 6.80 -6.82
N VAL A 161 -0.74 6.21 -5.93
CA VAL A 161 -0.54 6.76 -4.58
C VAL A 161 0.06 8.16 -4.66
N PHE A 162 1.15 8.31 -5.41
CA PHE A 162 1.84 9.59 -5.56
C PHE A 162 1.01 10.59 -6.36
N GLY A 163 0.29 10.15 -7.41
CA GLY A 163 -0.63 10.98 -8.18
C GLY A 163 -1.70 11.63 -7.30
N ARG A 164 -2.35 10.85 -6.42
CA ARG A 164 -3.34 11.37 -5.45
C ARG A 164 -2.75 12.35 -4.44
N ARG A 165 -1.51 12.12 -3.99
CA ARG A 165 -0.78 13.06 -3.11
C ARG A 165 -0.48 14.37 -3.83
N ILE A 166 -0.05 14.30 -5.08
CA ILE A 166 0.20 15.46 -5.94
C ILE A 166 -1.10 16.23 -6.23
N GLU A 167 -2.22 15.54 -6.49
CA GLU A 167 -3.54 16.18 -6.57
C GLU A 167 -3.91 16.91 -5.27
N ARG A 168 -3.58 16.33 -4.10
CA ARG A 168 -3.84 16.99 -2.82
C ARG A 168 -3.01 18.27 -2.62
N ILE A 169 -1.76 18.30 -3.10
CA ILE A 169 -0.91 19.51 -3.15
C ILE A 169 -1.57 20.61 -4.01
N ARG A 170 -2.13 20.24 -5.17
CA ARG A 170 -2.88 21.20 -6.01
C ARG A 170 -4.08 21.77 -5.24
N ASP A 171 -4.85 20.90 -4.61
CA ASP A 171 -6.07 21.27 -3.89
C ASP A 171 -5.77 22.12 -2.64
N SER A 172 -4.51 22.13 -2.16
CA SER A 172 -4.04 23.04 -1.11
C SER A 172 -3.60 24.42 -1.64
N GLY A 173 -3.72 24.69 -2.94
CA GLY A 173 -3.32 25.94 -3.58
C GLY A 173 -1.87 26.00 -4.09
N GLN A 174 -1.08 24.92 -3.95
CA GLN A 174 0.32 24.88 -4.40
C GLN A 174 0.43 24.47 -5.89
N VAL A 175 -0.19 25.25 -6.77
CA VAL A 175 -0.36 24.91 -8.20
C VAL A 175 0.98 24.80 -8.93
N GLU A 176 1.93 25.69 -8.67
CA GLU A 176 3.26 25.63 -9.32
C GLU A 176 4.02 24.34 -8.95
N LEU A 177 3.94 23.93 -7.69
CA LEU A 177 4.55 22.69 -7.23
C LEU A 177 3.87 21.47 -7.86
N PHE A 178 2.54 21.49 -7.96
CA PHE A 178 1.77 20.48 -8.67
C PHE A 178 2.24 20.34 -10.12
N ILE A 179 2.36 21.44 -10.88
CA ILE A 179 2.79 21.42 -12.29
C ILE A 179 4.16 20.77 -12.42
N LYS A 180 5.11 21.14 -11.55
CA LYS A 180 6.46 20.55 -11.53
C LYS A 180 6.43 19.03 -11.28
N LEU A 181 5.68 18.59 -10.27
CA LEU A 181 5.62 17.16 -9.90
C LEU A 181 4.83 16.32 -10.92
N ALA A 182 3.76 16.87 -11.49
CA ALA A 182 2.96 16.20 -12.51
C ALA A 182 3.79 15.92 -13.77
N HIS A 183 4.65 16.86 -14.20
CA HIS A 183 5.55 16.63 -15.33
C HIS A 183 6.50 15.45 -15.10
N ASN A 184 7.08 15.33 -13.90
CA ASN A 184 7.94 14.21 -13.56
C ASN A 184 7.17 12.87 -13.63
N LEU A 185 5.98 12.81 -13.04
CA LEU A 185 5.15 11.60 -13.03
C LEU A 185 4.70 11.17 -14.44
N LEU A 186 4.43 12.13 -15.33
CA LEU A 186 4.04 11.88 -16.72
C LEU A 186 5.22 11.42 -17.59
N ALA A 187 6.44 11.91 -17.33
CA ALA A 187 7.64 11.50 -18.06
C ALA A 187 7.95 10.00 -17.92
N HIS A 188 7.49 9.37 -16.83
CA HIS A 188 7.63 7.94 -16.58
C HIS A 188 6.47 7.09 -17.11
N ARG A 189 5.51 7.66 -17.86
CA ARG A 189 4.44 6.90 -18.53
C ARG A 189 4.76 6.69 -20.02
N PRO A 190 5.25 5.50 -20.44
CA PRO A 190 5.49 5.20 -21.86
C PRO A 190 4.22 5.15 -22.73
N GLN A 191 3.02 5.14 -22.14
CA GLN A 191 1.73 5.00 -22.84
C GLN A 191 1.02 6.32 -23.15
N ASN A 192 1.59 7.48 -22.84
CA ASN A 192 0.95 8.79 -23.14
C ASN A 192 1.18 9.27 -24.60
N HIS A 193 1.78 8.43 -25.46
CA HIS A 193 1.84 8.65 -26.90
C HIS A 193 0.87 7.71 -27.61
N GLU A 194 -0.44 7.95 -27.49
CA GLU A 194 -1.45 7.37 -28.41
C GLU A 194 -2.64 8.32 -28.54
#